data_AF-A0A358DJS6-F1
#
_entry.id   AF-A0A358DJS6-F1
#
_cell.length_a   1.000
_cell.length_b   1.000
_cell.length_c   1.000
_cell.angle_alpha   90.00
_cell.angle_beta   90.00
_cell.angle_gamma   90.00
#
_symmetry.space_group_name_H-M   'P 1'
#
loop_
_entity.id
_entity.type
_entity.pdbx_description
1 polymer ?
#
loop_
_entity_poly.entity_id
_entity_poly.type
_entity_poly.pdbx_seq_one_letter_code
_entity_poly.pdbx_strand_id
1 'polypeptide(L)' 'IAGFLLMSGPATTFDGFEPDIFSARRIKVAPLVCLAGFVLMIVGILFPAKDRKKEEIK' A
#
# COMPACT_ATOMS: atom_id res chain seq x y z
N ILE A 1 -2.38 -5.10 -1.55
CA ILE A 1 -3.62 -5.61 -0.90
C ILE A 1 -3.62 -5.32 0.60
N ALA A 2 -2.56 -5.64 1.35
CA ALA A 2 -2.49 -5.41 2.80
C ALA A 2 -2.85 -3.97 3.26
N GLY A 3 -2.36 -2.93 2.59
CA GLY A 3 -2.70 -1.54 2.91
C GLY A 3 -4.20 -1.23 2.78
N PHE A 4 -4.87 -1.74 1.74
CA PHE A 4 -6.32 -1.60 1.58
C PHE A 4 -7.12 -2.35 2.66
N LEU A 5 -6.65 -3.52 3.09
CA LEU A 5 -7.27 -4.26 4.19
C LEU A 5 -7.18 -3.49 5.52
N LEU A 6 -6.07 -2.77 5.76
CA LEU A 6 -5.90 -1.93 6.94
C LEU A 6 -6.81 -0.69 6.94
N MET A 7 -7.34 -0.27 5.79
CA MET A 7 -8.34 0.80 5.69
C MET A 7 -9.76 0.30 5.95
N SER A 8 -10.00 -1.02 5.91
CA SER A 8 -11.32 -1.60 6.14
C SER A 8 -11.76 -1.46 7.60
N GLY A 9 -13.06 -1.26 7.80
CA GLY A 9 -13.73 -1.34 9.09
C GLY A 9 -15.04 -0.56 9.10
N PRO A 10 -15.72 -0.47 10.27
CA PRO A 10 -17.04 0.13 10.34
C PRO A 10 -17.05 1.59 9.87
N ALA A 11 -18.14 1.97 9.23
CA ALA A 11 -18.46 3.35 8.92
C ALA A 11 -19.41 3.89 9.99
N THR A 12 -19.42 5.21 10.19
CA THR A 12 -20.32 5.89 11.12
C THR A 12 -21.77 5.63 10.74
N THR A 13 -22.58 5.24 11.72
CA THR A 13 -24.02 5.01 11.58
C THR A 13 -24.82 6.20 12.11
N PHE A 14 -26.10 6.31 11.75
CA PHE A 14 -26.97 7.40 12.20
C PHE A 14 -27.13 7.49 13.72
N ASP A 15 -26.98 6.38 14.44
CA ASP A 15 -27.08 6.31 15.91
C ASP A 15 -25.81 6.73 16.67
N GLY A 16 -24.68 6.95 15.98
CA GLY A 16 -23.43 7.31 16.68
C GLY A 16 -22.21 7.39 15.78
N PHE A 17 -21.32 8.34 16.10
CA PHE A 17 -20.05 8.53 15.41
C PHE A 17 -19.03 7.46 15.80
N GLU A 18 -18.43 6.79 14.82
CA GLU A 18 -17.39 5.80 15.04
C GLU A 18 -16.00 6.48 15.03
N PRO A 19 -15.32 6.64 16.19
CA PRO A 19 -14.04 7.35 16.26
C PRO A 19 -12.89 6.61 15.57
N ASP A 20 -13.03 5.30 15.32
CA ASP A 20 -12.00 4.48 14.67
C ASP A 20 -11.74 4.88 13.20
N ILE A 21 -12.63 5.67 12.60
CA ILE A 21 -12.41 6.23 11.25
C ILE A 21 -11.21 7.19 11.24
N PHE A 22 -11.01 7.94 12.33
CA PHE A 22 -9.83 8.80 12.51
C PHE A 22 -8.66 8.09 13.21
N SER A 23 -8.75 6.77 13.39
CA SER A 23 -7.68 5.98 13.99
C SER A 23 -6.39 6.13 13.19
N ALA A 24 -5.26 6.28 13.91
CA ALA A 24 -3.94 6.41 13.30
C ALA A 24 -3.62 5.24 12.34
N ARG A 25 -4.23 4.06 12.58
CA ARG A 25 -4.14 2.89 11.72
C ARG A 25 -4.71 3.16 10.31
N ARG A 26 -5.91 3.73 10.19
CA ARG A 26 -6.57 3.94 8.89
C ARG A 26 -6.10 5.20 8.18
N ILE A 27 -5.79 6.26 8.94
CA ILE A 27 -5.41 7.57 8.38
C ILE A 27 -3.91 7.67 8.06
N LYS A 28 -3.04 7.02 8.84
CA LYS A 28 -1.58 7.14 8.66
C LYS A 28 -0.94 5.83 8.20
N VAL A 29 -1.17 4.74 8.93
CA VAL A 29 -0.47 3.48 8.66
C VAL A 29 -0.91 2.86 7.34
N ALA A 30 -2.22 2.79 7.09
CA ALA A 30 -2.73 2.15 5.89
C ALA A 30 -2.33 2.87 4.58
N PRO A 31 -2.43 4.22 4.48
CA PRO A 31 -1.94 4.95 3.31
C PRO A 31 -0.43 4.83 3.13
N LEU A 32 0.36 4.80 4.21
CA LEU A 32 1.80 4.62 4.15
C LEU A 32 2.18 3.24 3.58
N VAL A 33 1.48 2.18 3.98
CA VAL A 33 1.69 0.83 3.45
C VAL A 33 1.32 0.76 1.96
N CYS A 34 0.23 1.42 1.55
CA CYS A 34 -0.13 1.53 0.13
C CYS A 34 0.96 2.26 -0.67
N LEU A 35 1.43 3.41 -0.18
CA LEU A 35 2.50 4.20 -0.82
C LEU A 35 3.78 3.37 -0.98
N ALA A 36 4.22 2.69 0.08
CA ALA A 36 5.39 1.82 0.04
C ALA A 36 5.26 0.72 -1.04
N GLY A 37 4.08 0.10 -1.15
CA GLY A 37 3.79 -0.87 -2.21
C GLY A 37 3.95 -0.30 -3.62
N PHE A 38 3.44 0.92 -3.86
CA PHE A 38 3.62 1.60 -5.16
C PHE A 38 5.07 1.95 -5.44
N VAL A 39 5.82 2.43 -4.45
CA VAL A 39 7.25 2.72 -4.60
C VAL A 39 8.04 1.47 -4.96
N LEU A 40 7.76 0.34 -4.30
CA LEU A 40 8.41 -0.94 -4.62
C LEU A 40 8.13 -1.40 -6.06
N MET A 41 6.90 -1.21 -6.56
CA MET A 41 6.59 -1.48 -7.97
C MET A 41 7.38 -0.58 -8.92
N ILE A 42 7.48 0.73 -8.62
CA ILE A 42 8.27 1.68 -9.40
C ILE A 42 9.74 1.26 -9.42
N VAL A 43 10.31 0.89 -8.28
CA VAL A 43 11.70 0.42 -8.18
C VAL A 43 11.91 -0.87 -8.97
N GLY A 44 10.98 -1.82 -8.88
CA GLY A 44 11.05 -3.07 -9.65
C GLY A 44 11.01 -2.86 -11.17
N ILE A 45 10.29 -1.82 -11.64
CA ILE A 45 10.23 -1.46 -13.06
C ILE A 45 11.46 -0.65 -13.49
N LEU A 46 11.88 0.34 -12.70
CA LEU A 46 12.98 1.25 -13.06
C LEU A 46 14.38 0.66 -12.86
N PHE A 47 14.53 -0.28 -11.92
CA PHE A 47 15.80 -0.96 -11.64
C PHE A 47 15.72 -2.45 -12.00
N PRO A 48 15.57 -2.80 -13.29
CA PRO A 48 15.75 -4.18 -13.69
C PRO A 48 17.18 -4.61 -13.35
N ALA A 49 17.33 -5.80 -12.76
CA ALA A 49 18.62 -6.36 -12.39
C ALA A 49 19.57 -6.30 -13.60
N LYS A 50 20.66 -5.53 -13.46
CA LYS A 50 21.62 -5.23 -14.52
C LYS A 50 22.31 -6.48 -15.08
N ASP A 51 22.15 -7.62 -14.40
CA ASP A 51 22.72 -8.92 -14.77
C ASP A 51 21.80 -9.76 -15.67
N ARG A 52 20.50 -9.44 -15.80
CA ARG A 52 19.60 -10.10 -16.77
C ARG A 52 19.67 -9.46 -18.17
N LYS A 53 20.83 -8.92 -18.56
CA LYS A 53 21.09 -8.46 -19.94
C LYS A 53 22.20 -9.26 -20.63
N LYS A 54 22.72 -10.31 -19.98
CA LYS A 54 23.78 -11.17 -20.54
C LYS A 54 23.32 -12.56 -21.00
N GLU A 55 22.05 -12.94 -20.79
CA GLU A 55 21.54 -14.28 -21.15
C GLU A 55 20.45 -14.31 -22.24
N GLU A 56 19.84 -13.18 -22.62
CA GLU A 56 18.87 -13.15 -23.74
C GLU A 56 19.51 -12.77 -25.10
N ILE A 57 20.84 -12.64 -25.13
CA ILE A 57 21.64 -12.57 -26.37
C ILE A 57 22.65 -13.70 -26.32
N LYS A 58 22.18 -14.94 -26.36
CA LYS A 58 23.03 -16.10 -26.65
C LYS A 58 22.27 -17.13 -27.46
#